data_AF-A0A662VKK9-F1
#
_entry.id   AF-A0A662VKK9-F1
#
_cell.length_a   1.000
_cell.length_b   1.000
_cell.length_c   1.000
_cell.angle_alpha   90.00
_cell.angle_beta   90.00
_cell.angle_gamma   90.00
#
_symmetry.space_group_name_H-M   'P 1'
#
loop_
_entity.id
_entity.type
_entity.pdbx_description
1 polymer ?
#
loop_
_entity_poly.entity_id
_entity_poly.type
_entity_poly.pdbx_seq_one_letter_code
_entity_poly.pdbx_strand_id
1 'polypeptide(L)' 'MKSKRGKRTIAQGSVLVGIRRVVRLGNSLCITLPEEWVKKHRIEPGDDLAVVGNTILKIVPVKE' A
#
# COMPACT_ATOMS: atom_id res chain seq x y z
N MET A 1 14.65 3.11 24.46
CA MET A 1 13.45 2.29 24.18
C MET A 1 12.89 2.64 22.80
N LYS A 2 12.95 1.73 21.81
CA LYS A 2 12.38 1.99 20.48
C LYS A 2 10.89 1.62 20.49
N SER A 3 10.03 2.63 20.43
CA SER A 3 8.57 2.48 20.33
C SER A 3 8.21 1.58 19.14
N LYS A 4 7.67 0.38 19.41
CA LYS A 4 6.95 -0.43 18.40
C LYS A 4 5.61 0.26 18.11
N ARG A 5 5.62 1.32 17.30
CA ARG A 5 4.40 1.94 16.76
C ARG A 5 3.80 0.96 15.75
N GLY A 6 2.87 0.13 16.22
CA GLY A 6 2.21 -0.90 15.44
C GLY A 6 1.52 -0.34 14.19
N LYS A 7 1.53 -1.13 13.11
CA LYS A 7 0.74 -0.89 11.90
C LYS A 7 -0.73 -0.70 12.33
N ARG A 8 -1.29 0.50 12.13
CA ARG A 8 -2.72 0.74 12.36
C ARG A 8 -3.45 0.51 11.04
N THR A 9 -4.34 -0.48 11.03
CA THR A 9 -5.34 -0.66 9.99
C THR A 9 -6.65 -0.10 10.55
N ILE A 10 -7.23 0.88 9.88
CA ILE A 10 -8.57 1.37 10.20
C ILE A 10 -9.49 0.68 9.19
N ALA A 11 -10.43 -0.13 9.68
CA ALA A 11 -11.49 -0.67 8.85
C ALA A 11 -12.66 0.30 8.92
N GLN A 12 -13.03 0.90 7.78
CA GLN A 12 -14.25 1.69 7.64
C GLN A 12 -15.05 1.08 6.48
N GLY A 13 -15.98 0.19 6.78
CA GLY A 13 -16.75 -0.56 5.77
C GLY A 13 -15.89 -1.55 4.97
N SER A 14 -16.06 -1.59 3.64
CA SER A 14 -15.31 -2.46 2.71
C SER A 14 -13.91 -1.93 2.35
N VAL A 15 -13.53 -0.75 2.86
CA VAL A 15 -12.27 -0.08 2.51
C VAL A 15 -11.22 -0.39 3.57
N LEU A 16 -10.14 -1.06 3.14
CA LEU A 16 -8.98 -1.34 3.99
C LEU A 16 -8.04 -0.14 3.96
N VAL A 17 -7.96 0.62 5.06
CA VAL A 17 -7.04 1.76 5.18
C VAL A 17 -5.83 1.34 6.01
N GLY A 18 -4.70 1.11 5.34
CA GLY A 18 -3.43 0.79 5.99
C GLY A 18 -2.52 2.01 6.06
N ILE A 19 -2.18 2.49 7.27
CA ILE A 19 -1.15 3.52 7.42
C ILE A 19 0.22 2.88 7.16
N ARG A 20 0.99 3.46 6.24
CA ARG A 20 2.31 2.98 5.82
C ARG A 20 3.31 4.13 5.87
N ARG A 21 4.54 3.81 6.27
CA ARG A 21 5.63 4.77 6.28
C ARG A 21 6.19 4.85 4.86
N VAL A 22 6.36 6.09 4.38
CA VAL A 22 7.13 6.34 3.16
C VAL A 22 8.59 6.04 3.44
N VAL A 23 9.21 5.25 2.58
CA VAL A 23 10.64 4.90 2.62
C VAL A 23 11.30 5.33 1.31
N ARG A 24 12.62 5.51 1.34
CA ARG A 24 13.40 5.90 0.16
C ARG A 24 14.00 4.65 -0.49
N LEU A 25 13.83 4.52 -1.81
CA LEU A 25 14.43 3.47 -2.63
C LEU A 25 15.11 4.11 -3.83
N GLY A 26 16.45 4.14 -3.81
CA GLY A 26 17.24 4.93 -4.76
C GLY A 26 16.84 6.41 -4.71
N ASN A 27 16.49 6.97 -5.86
CA ASN A 27 16.04 8.36 -5.98
C ASN A 27 14.52 8.54 -5.78
N SER A 28 13.78 7.44 -5.57
CA SER A 28 12.32 7.44 -5.47
C SER A 28 11.83 7.27 -4.04
N LEU A 29 10.57 7.66 -3.81
CA LEU A 29 9.84 7.36 -2.58
C LEU A 29 8.86 6.22 -2.84
N CYS A 30 8.72 5.33 -1.87
CA CYS A 30 7.75 4.24 -1.95
C CYS A 30 7.09 3.96 -0.61
N ILE A 31 5.96 3.25 -0.67
CA ILE A 31 5.30 2.64 0.50
C ILE A 31 5.25 1.14 0.28
N THR A 32 5.15 0.38 1.37
CA THR A 32 4.83 -1.05 1.27
C THR A 32 3.33 -1.22 1.11
N LEU A 33 2.92 -2.09 0.18
CA LEU A 33 1.52 -2.43 -0.02
C LEU A 33 0.98 -3.19 1.21
N PRO A 34 -0.32 -3.06 1.55
CA PRO A 34 -0.93 -3.87 2.58
C PRO A 34 -0.92 -5.37 2.22
N GLU A 35 -0.43 -6.22 3.12
CA GLU A 35 -0.28 -7.66 2.87
C GLU A 35 -1.61 -8.34 2.49
N GLU A 36 -2.69 -8.04 3.21
CA GLU A 36 -4.02 -8.58 2.90
C GLU A 36 -4.52 -8.18 1.50
N TRP A 37 -4.18 -6.96 1.06
CA TRP A 37 -4.55 -6.49 -0.27
C TRP A 37 -3.74 -7.20 -1.36
N VAL A 38 -2.43 -7.35 -1.15
CA VAL A 38 -1.53 -8.10 -2.04
C VAL A 38 -2.00 -9.54 -2.19
N LYS A 39 -2.32 -10.23 -1.08
CA LYS A 39 -2.84 -11.60 -1.11
C LYS A 39 -4.18 -11.71 -1.83
N LYS A 40 -5.11 -10.80 -1.53
CA LYS A 40 -6.45 -10.78 -2.15
C LYS A 40 -6.37 -10.64 -3.67
N HIS A 41 -5.49 -9.77 -4.17
CA HIS A 41 -5.34 -9.47 -5.59
C HIS A 41 -4.21 -10.25 -6.26
N ARG A 42 -3.57 -11.19 -5.56
CA ARG A 42 -2.49 -12.06 -6.07
C ARG A 42 -1.37 -11.29 -6.77
N ILE A 43 -0.97 -10.15 -6.19
CA ILE A 43 0.07 -9.30 -6.75
C ILE A 43 1.44 -9.90 -6.46
N GLU A 44 2.26 -10.04 -7.48
CA GLU A 44 3.61 -10.61 -7.40
C GLU A 44 4.70 -9.58 -7.76
N PRO A 45 5.94 -9.78 -7.29
CA PRO A 45 7.06 -8.96 -7.76
C PRO A 45 7.20 -9.02 -9.28
N GLY A 46 7.17 -7.87 -9.94
CA GLY A 46 7.20 -7.76 -11.40
C GLY A 46 5.86 -7.40 -12.02
N ASP A 47 4.76 -7.47 -11.28
CA ASP A 47 3.46 -6.98 -11.74
C ASP A 47 3.42 -5.46 -11.84
N ASP A 48 2.77 -4.97 -12.90
CA ASP A 48 2.45 -3.57 -13.06
C ASP A 48 1.19 -3.20 -12.28
N LEU A 49 1.26 -2.08 -11.56
CA LEU A 49 0.11 -1.47 -10.88
C LEU A 49 -0.07 -0.04 -11.38
N ALA A 50 -1.33 0.32 -11.68
CA ALA A 50 -1.64 1.69 -12.02
C ALA A 50 -1.67 2.55 -10.75
N VAL A 51 -0.96 3.69 -10.81
CA VAL A 51 -0.96 4.71 -9.76
C VAL A 51 -1.72 5.91 -10.31
N VAL A 52 -2.90 6.18 -9.75
CA VAL A 52 -3.76 7.29 -10.16
C VAL A 52 -3.81 8.31 -9.04
N GLY A 53 -3.52 9.58 -9.34
CA GLY A 53 -3.38 10.60 -8.31
C GLY A 53 -3.92 11.98 -8.68
N ASN A 54 -4.61 12.61 -7.72
CA ASN A 54 -4.72 14.06 -7.59
C ASN A 54 -4.31 14.47 -6.16
N THR A 55 -5.21 15.02 -5.34
CA THR A 55 -5.14 15.12 -3.88
C THR A 55 -5.01 13.76 -3.17
N ILE A 56 -5.58 12.69 -3.73
CA ILE A 56 -5.47 11.32 -3.19
C ILE A 56 -4.74 10.44 -4.20
N LEU A 57 -3.81 9.61 -3.71
CA LEU A 57 -3.13 8.59 -4.51
C LEU A 57 -3.82 7.24 -4.32
N LYS A 58 -4.35 6.67 -5.40
CA LYS A 58 -5.01 5.36 -5.45
C LYS A 58 -4.15 4.40 -6.27
N ILE A 59 -3.95 3.22 -5.72
CA ILE A 59 -3.27 2.11 -6.39
C ILE A 59 -4.34 1.09 -6.76
N VAL A 60 -4.40 0.70 -8.04
CA VAL A 60 -5.34 -0.31 -8.53
C VAL A 60 -4.59 -1.43 -9.24
N PRO A 61 -5.00 -2.70 -9.06
CA PRO A 61 -4.44 -3.79 -9.84
C PRO A 61 -4.88 -3.63 -11.29
N VAL A 62 -3.99 -4.00 -12.23
CA VAL A 62 -4.27 -3.91 -13.67
C VAL A 62 -5.11 -5.09 -14.16
N LYS A 63 -5.06 -6.22 -13.44
CA LYS A 63 -5.85 -7.44 -13.70
C LYS A 63 -6.73 -7.75 -12.48
N GLU A 64 -7.96 -8.23 -12.71
CA GLU A 64 -8.93 -8.58 -11.64
C GLU A 64 -8.59 -9.90 -10.94
#